data_AF-A0A7C1U1X5-F1
#
_entry.id   AF-A0A7C1U1X5-F1
#
_cell.length_a   1.000
_cell.length_b   1.000
_cell.length_c   1.000
_cell.angle_alpha   90.00
_cell.angle_beta   90.00
_cell.angle_gamma   90.00
#
_symmetry.space_group_name_H-M   'P 1'
#
loop_
_entity.id
_entity.type
_entity.pdbx_description
1 polymer ?
#
loop_
_entity_poly.entity_id
_entity_poly.type
_entity_poly.pdbx_seq_one_letter_code
_entity_poly.pdbx_strand_id
1 'polypeptide(L)' 'MQAEAREEAGWLEVGPIDEIPRQGARVVRTPDGDIAVFRTLEDEIFALRD' A
#
# COMPACT_ATOMS: atom_id res chain seq x y z
N MET A 1 13.76 13.90 -27.78
CA MET A 1 13.03 12.62 -27.74
C MET A 1 13.88 11.66 -26.93
N GLN A 2 13.67 11.62 -25.62
CA GLN A 2 14.21 10.56 -24.75
C GLN A 2 12.99 10.07 -23.99
N ALA A 3 12.46 8.92 -24.40
CA ALA A 3 11.50 8.18 -23.60
C ALA A 3 12.33 7.52 -22.50
N GLU A 4 12.43 8.24 -21.39
CA GLU A 4 12.90 7.72 -20.10
C GLU A 4 12.08 6.47 -19.81
N ALA A 5 12.74 5.31 -19.77
CA ALA A 5 12.17 4.07 -19.31
C ALA A 5 11.67 4.31 -17.88
N ARG A 6 10.37 4.61 -17.75
CA ARG A 6 9.69 4.55 -16.47
C ARG A 6 9.66 3.08 -16.16
N GLU A 7 10.56 2.62 -15.29
CA GLU A 7 10.35 1.35 -14.61
C GLU A 7 8.91 1.38 -14.12
N GLU A 8 8.11 0.50 -14.69
CA GLU A 8 6.70 0.37 -14.37
C GLU A 8 6.68 -0.11 -12.93
N ALA A 9 6.71 0.83 -11.97
CA ALA A 9 6.46 0.53 -10.58
C ALA A 9 5.03 -0.04 -10.55
N GLY A 10 4.95 -1.36 -10.66
CA GLY A 10 3.70 -2.08 -10.81
C GLY A 10 2.87 -1.78 -9.59
N TRP A 11 1.76 -1.06 -9.79
CA TRP A 11 0.81 -0.83 -8.71
C TRP A 11 0.28 -2.18 -8.26
N LEU A 12 0.50 -2.50 -6.98
CA LEU A 12 -0.04 -3.69 -6.35
C LEU A 12 -1.41 -3.36 -5.78
N GLU A 13 -2.44 -4.08 -6.23
CA GLU A 13 -3.77 -3.97 -5.63
C GLU A 13 -3.76 -4.61 -4.24
N VAL A 14 -4.01 -3.80 -3.21
CA VAL A 14 -4.01 -4.23 -1.80
C VAL A 14 -5.38 -4.71 -1.32
N GLY A 15 -6.45 -4.24 -1.99
CA GLY A 15 -7.85 -4.48 -1.62
C GLY A 15 -8.59 -3.19 -1.24
N PRO A 16 -9.91 -3.28 -1.01
CA PRO A 16 -10.74 -2.14 -0.63
C PRO A 16 -10.41 -1.59 0.77
N ILE A 17 -10.60 -0.28 0.93
CA ILE A 17 -10.36 0.41 2.21
C ILE A 17 -11.25 -0.13 3.35
N ASP A 18 -12.44 -0.64 3.04
CA ASP A 18 -13.36 -1.23 4.01
C ASP A 18 -12.85 -2.54 4.65
N GLU A 19 -11.88 -3.21 4.03
CA GLU A 19 -11.20 -4.36 4.66
C GLU A 19 -10.24 -3.93 5.78
N ILE A 20 -9.84 -2.65 5.81
CA ILE A 20 -9.06 -2.08 6.90
C ILE A 20 -10.04 -1.30 7.79
N PRO A 21 -10.40 -1.83 8.98
CA PRO A 21 -11.30 -1.10 9.88
C PRO A 21 -10.66 0.23 10.28
N ARG A 22 -11.48 1.23 10.63
CA ARG A 22 -10.99 2.51 11.17
C ARG A 22 -10.14 2.24 12.42
N GLN A 23 -8.95 2.83 12.49
CA GLN A 23 -7.92 2.54 13.51
C GLN A 23 -7.39 1.10 13.45
N GLY A 24 -7.51 0.43 12.30
CA GLY A 24 -6.98 -0.90 12.03
C GLY A 24 -5.72 -0.89 11.18
N ALA A 25 -5.05 -2.03 11.14
CA ALA A 25 -3.85 -2.25 10.33
C ALA A 25 -3.93 -3.57 9.54
N ARG A 26 -3.70 -3.43 8.24
CA ARG A 26 -3.30 -4.36 7.19
C ARG A 26 -1.85 -4.80 7.25
N VAL A 27 -1.49 -6.07 7.09
CA VAL A 27 -0.15 -6.43 6.58
C VAL A 27 -0.31 -7.03 5.19
N VAL A 28 0.38 -6.45 4.22
CA VAL A 28 0.45 -6.89 2.83
C VAL A 28 1.78 -7.59 2.65
N ARG A 29 1.74 -8.91 2.50
CA ARG A 29 2.95 -9.70 2.28
C ARG A 29 3.32 -9.61 0.81
N THR A 30 4.50 -9.08 0.52
CA THR A 30 5.04 -9.02 -0.83
C THR A 30 6.33 -9.85 -0.91
N PRO A 31 6.75 -10.30 -2.11
CA PRO A 31 8.00 -11.03 -2.27
C PRO A 31 9.24 -10.25 -1.79
N ASP A 32 9.15 -8.92 -1.83
CA ASP A 32 10.22 -7.99 -1.47
C ASP A 32 10.18 -7.54 0.01
N GLY A 33 9.16 -7.97 0.78
CA GLY A 33 9.01 -7.61 2.18
C GLY A 33 7.55 -7.43 2.60
N ASP A 34 7.35 -7.23 3.89
CA ASP A 34 6.02 -6.97 4.44
C ASP A 34 5.74 -5.46 4.44
N ILE A 35 4.51 -5.11 4.05
CA ILE A 35 4.06 -3.72 4.04
C ILE A 35 2.88 -3.59 5.01
N ALA A 36 3.07 -2.87 6.10
CA ALA A 36 2.02 -2.54 7.05
C ALA A 36 1.22 -1.35 6.54
N VAL A 37 -0.05 -1.56 6.21
CA VAL A 37 -0.99 -0.54 5.75
C VAL A 37 -2.01 -0.26 6.85
N PHE A 38 -2.12 0.96 7.36
CA PHE A 38 -3.06 1.29 8.44
C PHE A 38 -3.97 2.46 8.07
N ARG A 39 -5.18 2.44 8.66
CA ARG A 39 -6.23 3.44 8.43
C ARG A 39 -6.44 4.29 9.67
N THR A 40 -6.36 5.61 9.51
CA THR A 40 -6.63 6.56 10.59
C THR A 40 -8.13 6.70 10.87
N LEU A 41 -8.49 7.45 11.91
CA LEU A 41 -9.89 7.77 12.22
C LEU A 41 -10.54 8.63 11.12
N GLU A 42 -9.72 9.42 10.41
CA GLU A 42 -10.09 10.34 9.33
C GLU A 42 -10.10 9.66 7.95
N ASP A 43 -10.05 8.32 7.91
CA ASP A 43 -9.99 7.50 6.70
C ASP A 43 -8.73 7.71 5.84
N GLU A 44 -7.65 8.22 6.44
CA GLU A 44 -6.36 8.33 5.77
C GLU A 44 -5.60 7.01 5.83
N ILE A 45 -4.92 6.68 4.74
CA ILE A 45 -4.18 5.42 4.59
C ILE A 45 -2.69 5.69 4.54
N PHE A 46 -1.97 4.97 5.39
CA PHE A 46 -0.52 5.02 5.47
C PHE A 46 0.05 3.63 5.24
N ALA A 47 1.18 3.55 4.56
CA ALA A 47 1.91 2.32 4.31
C ALA A 47 3.35 2.45 4.81
N LEU A 48 3.77 1.51 5.65
CA LEU A 48 5.12 1.37 6.15
C LEU A 48 5.69 0.06 5.63
N ARG A 49 6.94 0.08 5.16
CA ARG A 49 7.70 -1.15 4.89
C ARG A 49 8.36 -1.59 6.20
N ASP A 50 8.14 -2.84 6.59
CA ASP A 50 8.79 -3.50 7.73
C ASP A 50 9.82 -4.53 7.23
#